data_AF-A0A8J6HLC8-F1
#
_entry.id   AF-A0A8J6HLC8-F1
#
_cell.length_a   1.000
_cell.length_b   1.000
_cell.length_c   1.000
_cell.angle_alpha   90.00
_cell.angle_beta   90.00
_cell.angle_gamma   90.00
#
_symmetry.space_group_name_H-M   'P 1'
#
loop_
_entity.id
_entity.type
_entity.pdbx_description
1 polymer ?
#
loop_
_entity_poly.entity_id
_entity_poly.type
_entity_poly.pdbx_seq_one_letter_code
_entity_poly.pdbx_strand_id
1 'polypeptide(L)'
;MNVHKQMCWCFEVFCGVLTNLTYRFFIELSDASYRMRSLCCCKRKQEANECGKCGTFKGLPERHFGDLGVVKDATEDFYKEVSRDAAENLLKNKQDGTFIIRPSKNCNLGTLSVVQDRKIFHLNVRKREDGMVALGTEKDNEKCFQDVNSLINYYISNYLVLYSRGVKTLTLLLPYREKTIC
;
A
#
# COMPACT_ATOMS: atom_id res chain seq x y z
N MET A 1 23.92 -2.35 -46.88
CA MET A 1 23.32 -3.48 -46.13
C MET A 1 22.41 -2.87 -45.07
N ASN A 2 21.12 -2.75 -45.35
CA ASN A 2 20.15 -2.15 -44.43
C ASN A 2 19.06 -3.20 -44.18
N VAL A 3 19.13 -3.87 -43.03
CA VAL A 3 18.15 -4.89 -42.65
C VAL A 3 17.06 -4.20 -41.85
N HIS A 4 15.89 -4.08 -42.48
CA HIS A 4 14.63 -3.72 -41.86
C HIS A 4 14.39 -4.57 -40.61
N LYS A 5 14.36 -3.96 -39.41
CA LYS A 5 13.69 -4.53 -38.25
C LYS A 5 12.30 -3.90 -38.13
N GLN A 6 11.40 -4.39 -38.96
CA GLN A 6 9.97 -4.19 -38.78
C GLN A 6 9.53 -5.15 -37.67
N MET A 7 9.73 -4.73 -36.42
CA MET A 7 9.22 -5.45 -35.26
C MET A 7 7.72 -5.21 -35.19
N CYS A 8 6.98 -6.26 -35.51
CA CYS A 8 5.53 -6.31 -35.56
C CYS A 8 4.93 -5.84 -34.22
N TRP A 9 3.87 -5.03 -34.25
CA TRP A 9 3.14 -4.56 -33.06
C TRP A 9 2.74 -5.68 -32.09
N CYS A 10 2.58 -6.91 -32.57
CA CYS A 10 2.31 -8.09 -31.75
C CYS A 10 3.45 -8.44 -30.78
N PHE A 11 4.70 -8.11 -31.11
CA PHE A 11 5.86 -8.42 -30.27
C PHE A 11 5.95 -7.49 -29.06
N GLU A 12 5.63 -6.20 -29.20
CA GLU A 12 5.57 -5.27 -28.06
C GLU A 12 4.46 -5.65 -27.08
N VAL A 13 3.27 -6.02 -27.59
CA VAL A 13 2.18 -6.50 -26.74
C VAL A 13 2.57 -7.81 -26.04
N PHE A 14 3.22 -8.74 -26.77
CA PHE A 14 3.70 -9.99 -26.19
C PHE A 14 4.76 -9.77 -25.09
N CYS A 15 5.73 -8.87 -25.31
CA CYS A 15 6.73 -8.50 -24.32
C CYS A 15 6.12 -7.78 -23.11
N GLY A 16 5.08 -6.96 -23.30
CA GLY A 16 4.34 -6.32 -22.20
C GLY A 16 3.57 -7.34 -21.35
N VAL A 17 2.92 -8.32 -21.98
CA VAL A 17 2.24 -9.41 -21.28
C VAL A 17 3.27 -10.30 -20.56
N LEU A 18 4.42 -10.60 -21.18
CA LEU A 18 5.49 -11.37 -20.55
C LEU A 18 6.11 -10.65 -19.36
N THR A 19 6.35 -9.34 -19.45
CA THR A 19 6.88 -8.56 -18.32
C THR A 19 5.87 -8.48 -17.18
N ASN A 20 4.58 -8.30 -17.47
CA ASN A 20 3.53 -8.34 -16.45
C ASN A 20 3.39 -9.74 -15.82
N LEU A 21 3.45 -10.80 -16.65
CA LEU A 21 3.36 -12.18 -16.19
C LEU A 21 4.58 -12.60 -15.36
N THR A 22 5.78 -12.22 -15.79
CA THR A 22 7.01 -12.49 -15.03
C THR A 22 7.04 -11.67 -13.75
N TYR A 23 6.61 -10.41 -13.75
CA TYR A 23 6.50 -9.61 -12.53
C TYR A 23 5.49 -10.23 -11.53
N ARG A 24 4.34 -10.69 -12.01
CA ARG A 24 3.37 -11.45 -11.21
C ARG A 24 3.97 -12.75 -10.67
N PHE A 25 4.73 -13.49 -11.48
CA PHE A 25 5.40 -14.72 -11.05
C PHE A 25 6.50 -14.46 -10.00
N PHE A 26 7.29 -13.40 -10.16
CA PHE A 26 8.30 -12.98 -9.19
C PHE A 26 7.68 -12.53 -7.87
N ILE A 27 6.50 -11.89 -7.92
CA ILE A 27 5.72 -11.54 -6.73
C ILE A 27 5.22 -12.80 -6.01
N GLU A 28 4.70 -13.80 -6.73
CA GLU A 28 4.25 -15.06 -6.12
C GLU A 28 5.43 -15.83 -5.48
N LEU A 29 6.60 -15.83 -6.13
CA LEU A 29 7.83 -16.37 -5.54
C LEU A 29 8.29 -15.57 -4.32
N SER A 30 8.17 -14.25 -4.37
CA SER A 30 8.44 -13.38 -3.22
C SER A 30 7.47 -13.68 -2.08
N ASP A 31 6.17 -13.86 -2.36
CA ASP A 31 5.16 -14.23 -1.37
C ASP A 31 5.42 -15.61 -0.76
N ALA A 32 5.83 -16.58 -1.58
CA ALA A 32 6.23 -17.91 -1.14
C ALA A 32 7.50 -17.86 -0.26
N SER A 33 8.49 -17.04 -0.67
CA SER A 33 9.70 -16.80 0.12
C SER A 33 9.38 -16.09 1.44
N TYR A 34 8.41 -15.17 1.43
CA TYR A 34 7.95 -14.44 2.59
C TYR A 34 7.23 -15.36 3.59
N ARG A 35 6.42 -16.30 3.10
CA ARG A 35 5.83 -17.37 3.93
C ARG A 35 6.89 -18.30 4.52
N MET A 36 7.92 -18.65 3.74
CA MET A 36 9.04 -19.45 4.25
C MET A 36 9.89 -18.69 5.29
N ARG A 37 10.03 -17.37 5.15
CA ARG A 37 10.77 -16.51 6.10
C ARG A 37 9.97 -16.18 7.37
N SER A 38 8.65 -16.16 7.29
CA SER A 38 7.73 -15.98 8.43
C SER A 38 7.83 -17.12 9.45
N LEU A 39 8.25 -18.33 9.04
CA LEU A 39 8.54 -19.44 9.95
C LEU A 39 9.89 -19.33 10.69
N CYS A 40 10.75 -18.36 10.35
CA CYS A 40 12.14 -18.29 10.84
C CYS A 40 12.47 -17.06 11.70
N CYS A 41 11.58 -16.05 11.82
CA CYS A 41 11.85 -14.82 12.60
C CYS A 41 11.45 -14.89 14.09
N CYS A 42 10.80 -15.94 14.58
CA CYS A 42 10.38 -16.03 15.98
C CYS A 42 11.52 -16.30 16.99
N LYS A 43 12.80 -16.34 16.59
CA LYS A 43 13.92 -16.53 17.52
C LYS A 43 15.14 -15.66 17.24
N ARG A 44 15.02 -14.33 17.39
CA ARG A 44 16.17 -13.55 17.90
C ARG A 44 15.79 -12.18 18.49
N LYS A 45 15.91 -12.14 19.83
CA LYS A 45 16.08 -10.99 20.73
C LYS A 45 14.85 -10.15 21.12
N GLN A 46 14.23 -10.63 22.21
CA GLN A 46 13.90 -9.79 23.36
C GLN A 46 15.12 -8.98 23.81
N GLU A 47 14.91 -7.67 24.01
CA GLU A 47 15.41 -6.82 25.10
C GLU A 47 15.42 -5.36 24.63
N ALA A 48 14.25 -4.74 24.65
CA ALA A 48 14.04 -3.30 24.84
C ALA A 48 12.55 -3.04 25.13
N ASN A 49 12.12 -3.48 26.31
CA ASN A 49 11.48 -2.64 27.31
C ASN A 49 10.25 -1.82 26.86
N GLU A 50 9.09 -2.28 27.33
CA GLU A 50 7.97 -1.48 27.87
C GLU A 50 7.66 -0.12 27.23
N CYS A 51 6.49 0.00 26.57
CA CYS A 51 5.43 0.86 27.11
C CYS A 51 4.10 0.62 26.37
N GLY A 52 3.19 -0.07 27.05
CA GLY A 52 1.77 0.11 26.84
C GLY A 52 1.30 1.41 27.50
N LYS A 53 0.53 2.20 26.75
CA LYS A 53 -0.55 3.13 27.14
C LYS A 53 -0.52 4.37 26.24
N CYS A 54 -1.64 4.61 25.56
CA CYS A 54 -1.96 5.88 24.94
C CYS A 54 -2.06 6.96 26.02
N GLY A 55 -1.02 7.77 26.15
CA GLY A 55 -0.97 8.94 27.02
C GLY A 55 -0.95 10.23 26.20
N THR A 56 -1.91 11.10 26.47
CA THR A 56 -1.99 12.49 26.00
C THR A 56 -0.66 13.22 26.20
N PHE A 57 0.03 13.59 25.12
CA PHE A 57 1.26 14.39 25.18
C PHE A 57 0.91 15.87 24.96
N LYS A 58 0.76 16.64 26.06
CA LYS A 58 0.82 18.11 26.02
C LYS A 58 2.30 18.50 26.15
N GLY A 59 2.84 19.22 25.16
CA GLY A 59 4.09 19.97 25.30
C GLY A 59 5.32 19.45 24.54
N LEU A 60 5.19 18.97 23.30
CA LEU A 60 6.33 18.86 22.37
C LEU A 60 6.03 19.75 21.15
N PRO A 61 7.02 20.49 20.60
CA PRO A 61 6.83 21.20 19.34
C PRO A 61 6.37 20.21 18.27
N GLU A 62 5.41 20.64 17.45
CA GLU A 62 4.77 19.87 16.39
C GLU A 62 5.83 19.14 15.55
N ARG A 63 5.98 17.83 15.77
CA ARG A 63 6.83 16.99 14.92
C ARG A 63 6.08 16.76 13.63
N HIS A 64 6.31 17.65 12.68
CA HIS A 64 6.11 17.39 11.27
C HIS A 64 6.71 16.02 10.93
N PHE A 65 5.92 15.21 10.23
CA PHE A 65 6.26 13.90 9.68
C PHE A 65 7.40 14.03 8.64
N GLY A 66 8.62 14.31 9.11
CA GLY A 66 9.69 14.75 8.23
C GLY A 66 11.09 14.77 8.83
N ASP A 67 11.39 13.94 9.83
CA ASP A 67 12.77 13.84 10.34
C ASP A 67 13.21 12.40 10.63
N LEU A 68 13.11 11.56 9.61
CA LEU A 68 14.08 10.49 9.38
C LEU A 68 14.61 10.78 7.98
N GLY A 69 15.88 11.19 7.87
CA GLY A 69 16.53 11.73 6.67
C GLY A 69 16.41 10.86 5.42
N VAL A 70 15.23 10.91 4.80
CA VAL A 70 14.91 10.37 3.50
C VAL A 70 14.52 11.58 2.66
N VAL A 71 15.27 11.75 1.59
CA VAL A 71 15.10 12.77 0.56
C VAL A 71 13.61 12.98 0.29
N LYS A 72 13.13 14.21 0.50
CA LYS A 72 11.87 14.72 -0.06
C LYS A 72 12.02 14.74 -1.58
N ASP A 73 11.91 13.59 -2.21
CA ASP A 73 11.65 13.52 -3.64
C ASP A 73 10.18 13.12 -3.77
N ALA A 74 9.40 13.97 -4.42
CA ALA A 74 7.99 13.77 -4.79
C ALA A 74 7.23 12.73 -3.94
N THR A 75 6.57 13.18 -2.86
CA THR A 75 5.56 12.38 -2.17
C THR A 75 4.61 11.81 -3.22
N GLU A 76 4.73 10.50 -3.47
CA GLU A 76 4.07 9.76 -4.52
C GLU A 76 2.62 10.22 -4.73
N ASP A 77 2.15 10.30 -5.98
CA ASP A 77 0.85 10.87 -6.38
C ASP A 77 -0.35 10.39 -5.53
N PHE A 78 -0.23 9.22 -4.91
CA PHE A 78 -1.24 8.60 -4.05
C PHE A 78 -1.30 9.14 -2.61
N TYR A 79 -0.29 9.88 -2.12
CA TYR A 79 -0.30 10.44 -0.77
C TYR A 79 -0.98 11.82 -0.76
N LYS A 80 -2.01 11.99 0.09
CA LYS A 80 -2.83 13.21 0.17
C LYS A 80 -3.07 13.60 1.64
N GLU A 81 -2.68 14.81 2.00
CA GLU A 81 -2.91 15.42 3.32
C GLU A 81 -4.37 15.90 3.44
N VAL A 82 -5.31 14.96 3.55
CA VAL A 82 -6.75 15.25 3.57
C VAL A 82 -7.47 14.55 4.73
N SER A 83 -8.57 15.16 5.18
CA SER A 83 -9.47 14.54 6.16
C SER A 83 -10.20 13.33 5.57
N ARG A 84 -10.85 12.54 6.43
CA ARG A 84 -11.68 11.41 5.99
C ARG A 84 -12.78 11.87 5.02
N ASP A 85 -13.51 12.91 5.36
CA ASP A 85 -14.63 13.40 4.55
C ASP A 85 -14.13 13.99 3.22
N ALA A 86 -12.99 14.69 3.24
CA ALA A 86 -12.35 15.19 2.02
C ALA A 86 -11.88 14.03 1.12
N ALA A 87 -11.30 12.97 1.69
CA ALA A 87 -10.93 11.76 0.96
C ALA A 87 -12.15 11.08 0.32
N GLU A 88 -13.26 10.98 1.06
CA GLU A 88 -14.50 10.41 0.54
C GLU A 88 -15.03 11.22 -0.65
N ASN A 89 -14.98 12.56 -0.57
CA ASN A 89 -15.36 13.43 -1.68
C ASN A 89 -14.42 13.31 -2.90
N LEU A 90 -13.11 13.18 -2.70
CA LEU A 90 -12.14 13.02 -3.78
C LEU A 90 -12.30 11.68 -4.52
N LEU A 91 -12.60 10.61 -3.77
CA LEU A 91 -12.79 9.27 -4.30
C LEU A 91 -14.21 9.04 -4.83
N LYS A 92 -15.15 9.93 -4.51
CA LYS A 92 -16.53 9.85 -4.99
C LYS A 92 -16.55 9.85 -6.53
N ASN A 93 -17.31 8.91 -7.09
CA ASN A 93 -17.44 8.73 -8.54
C ASN A 93 -16.13 8.40 -9.28
N LYS A 94 -15.09 7.94 -8.58
CA LYS A 94 -13.90 7.37 -9.19
C LYS A 94 -14.10 5.89 -9.49
N GLN A 95 -13.27 5.35 -10.38
CA GLN A 95 -13.29 3.93 -10.74
C GLN A 95 -12.91 3.04 -9.55
N ASP A 96 -13.45 1.84 -9.49
CA ASP A 96 -13.08 0.84 -8.49
C ASP A 96 -11.56 0.59 -8.47
N GLY A 97 -11.01 0.43 -7.27
CA GLY A 97 -9.58 0.35 -7.04
C GLY A 97 -8.86 1.68 -6.86
N THR A 98 -9.49 2.82 -7.21
CA THR A 98 -8.87 4.13 -6.98
C THR A 98 -8.61 4.34 -5.49
N PHE A 99 -7.36 4.65 -5.13
CA PHE A 99 -6.97 4.83 -3.74
C PHE A 99 -6.15 6.10 -3.49
N ILE A 100 -6.18 6.53 -2.23
CA ILE A 100 -5.24 7.50 -1.65
C ILE A 100 -4.78 7.02 -0.27
N ILE A 101 -3.57 7.41 0.13
CA ILE A 101 -3.12 7.36 1.52
C ILE A 101 -3.30 8.74 2.12
N ARG A 102 -3.90 8.79 3.31
CA ARG A 102 -4.05 10.01 4.09
C ARG A 102 -3.49 9.85 5.50
N PRO A 103 -3.10 10.94 6.16
CA PRO A 103 -2.80 10.92 7.59
C PRO A 103 -4.00 10.40 8.40
N SER A 104 -3.71 9.75 9.52
CA SER A 104 -4.71 9.26 10.46
C SER A 104 -4.47 9.88 11.83
N LYS A 105 -5.56 10.29 12.51
CA LYS A 105 -5.48 10.83 13.87
C LYS A 105 -5.16 9.76 14.93
N ASN A 106 -5.47 8.50 14.62
CA ASN A 106 -5.46 7.38 15.58
C ASN A 106 -4.45 6.28 15.23
N CYS A 107 -3.69 6.42 14.14
CA CYS A 107 -2.83 5.35 13.63
C CYS A 107 -1.46 5.88 13.22
N ASN A 108 -0.43 5.10 13.51
CA ASN A 108 0.96 5.54 13.48
C ASN A 108 1.51 5.84 12.07
N LEU A 109 0.91 5.30 11.00
CA LEU A 109 1.43 5.48 9.62
C LEU A 109 0.42 6.09 8.65
N GLY A 110 -0.88 5.89 8.86
CA GLY A 110 -1.92 6.52 8.04
C GLY A 110 -3.14 5.63 7.80
N THR A 111 -3.97 6.04 6.84
CA THR A 111 -5.14 5.29 6.40
C THR A 111 -5.19 5.24 4.88
N LEU A 112 -5.27 4.03 4.34
CA LEU A 112 -5.56 3.76 2.94
C LEU A 112 -7.06 3.91 2.72
N SER A 113 -7.47 4.86 1.88
CA SER A 113 -8.86 5.02 1.46
C SER A 113 -8.98 4.56 0.01
N VAL A 114 -9.84 3.58 -0.27
CA VAL A 114 -10.00 2.96 -1.59
C VAL A 114 -11.47 2.86 -1.95
N VAL A 115 -11.80 3.11 -3.22
CA VAL A 115 -13.17 2.94 -3.72
C VAL A 115 -13.35 1.53 -4.28
N GLN A 116 -14.47 0.89 -3.95
CA GLN A 116 -14.88 -0.41 -4.50
C GLN A 116 -16.40 -0.52 -4.42
N ASP A 117 -17.04 -0.98 -5.50
CA ASP A 117 -18.48 -1.20 -5.57
C ASP A 117 -19.28 0.06 -5.15
N ARG A 118 -18.85 1.24 -5.63
CA ARG A 118 -19.40 2.57 -5.27
C ARG A 118 -19.33 2.94 -3.79
N LYS A 119 -18.60 2.17 -2.98
CA LYS A 119 -18.36 2.44 -1.57
C LYS A 119 -16.90 2.75 -1.33
N ILE A 120 -16.62 3.61 -0.36
CA ILE A 120 -15.26 3.91 0.07
C ILE A 120 -14.93 3.08 1.30
N PHE A 121 -13.83 2.36 1.23
CA PHE A 121 -13.27 1.56 2.31
C PHE A 121 -12.08 2.30 2.90
N HIS A 122 -11.97 2.30 4.23
CA HIS A 122 -10.84 2.88 4.95
C HIS A 122 -10.11 1.77 5.70
N LEU A 123 -8.88 1.51 5.31
CA LEU A 123 -8.02 0.51 5.91
C LEU A 123 -6.88 1.21 6.64
N ASN A 124 -6.71 0.91 7.92
CA ASN A 124 -5.62 1.47 8.71
C ASN A 124 -4.29 0.88 8.26
N VAL A 125 -3.30 1.72 8.06
CA VAL A 125 -1.91 1.29 7.84
C VAL A 125 -1.23 1.34 9.19
N ARG A 126 -0.98 0.18 9.78
CA ARG A 126 -0.47 0.05 11.15
C ARG A 126 0.95 -0.47 11.15
N LYS A 127 1.71 -0.07 12.17
CA LYS A 127 3.01 -0.66 12.50
C LYS A 127 2.80 -1.74 13.56
N ARG A 128 3.32 -2.93 13.31
CA ARG A 128 3.32 -4.08 14.21
C ARG A 128 4.46 -3.95 15.24
N GLU A 129 4.43 -4.81 16.25
CA GLU A 129 5.46 -4.88 17.30
C GLU A 129 6.84 -5.30 16.75
N ASP A 130 6.86 -6.12 15.69
CA ASP A 130 8.06 -6.53 14.95
C ASP A 130 8.67 -5.41 14.09
N GLY A 131 8.05 -4.22 14.09
CA GLY A 131 8.47 -3.06 13.29
C GLY A 131 7.98 -3.06 11.85
N MET A 132 7.32 -4.14 11.38
CA MET A 132 6.76 -4.25 10.04
C MET A 132 5.43 -3.51 9.92
N VAL A 133 5.04 -3.21 8.68
CA VAL A 133 3.80 -2.53 8.32
C VAL A 133 2.76 -3.56 7.86
N ALA A 134 1.52 -3.43 8.34
CA ALA A 134 0.41 -4.28 7.93
C ALA A 134 -0.85 -3.44 7.66
N LEU A 135 -1.80 -4.04 6.92
CA LEU A 135 -3.01 -3.36 6.44
C LEU A 135 -4.29 -3.87 7.12
N GLY A 136 -5.08 -2.93 7.65
CA GLY A 136 -6.36 -3.20 8.29
C GLY A 136 -6.22 -3.63 9.75
N THR A 137 -7.16 -4.46 10.20
CA THR A 137 -7.13 -5.09 11.53
C THR A 137 -6.14 -6.24 11.54
N GLU A 138 -5.64 -6.59 12.72
CA GLU A 138 -4.82 -7.77 12.91
C GLU A 138 -5.55 -9.05 12.48
N LYS A 139 -4.81 -9.93 11.79
CA LYS A 139 -5.33 -11.20 11.27
C LYS A 139 -4.23 -12.25 11.31
N ASP A 140 -4.62 -13.50 11.51
CA ASP A 140 -3.71 -14.64 11.40
C ASP A 140 -3.14 -14.72 9.97
N ASN A 141 -1.82 -14.87 9.87
CA ASN A 141 -1.08 -14.98 8.59
C ASN A 141 -1.28 -13.78 7.64
N GLU A 142 -1.45 -12.56 8.19
CA GLU A 142 -1.50 -11.36 7.36
C GLU A 142 -0.18 -11.06 6.65
N LYS A 143 -0.26 -10.25 5.59
CA LYS A 143 0.92 -9.75 4.88
C LYS A 143 1.54 -8.61 5.65
N CYS A 144 2.84 -8.70 5.93
CA CYS A 144 3.60 -7.60 6.50
C CYS A 144 4.67 -7.13 5.52
N PHE A 145 4.99 -5.85 5.60
CA PHE A 145 5.89 -5.16 4.67
C PHE A 145 6.93 -4.37 5.47
N GLN A 146 8.08 -4.09 4.87
CA GLN A 146 9.13 -3.32 5.54
C GLN A 146 8.72 -1.86 5.76
N ASP A 147 7.97 -1.30 4.80
CA ASP A 147 7.56 0.10 4.75
C ASP A 147 6.24 0.24 3.96
N VAL A 148 5.68 1.44 3.98
CA VAL A 148 4.40 1.75 3.31
C VAL A 148 4.51 1.65 1.78
N ASN A 149 5.64 2.03 1.19
CA ASN A 149 5.80 1.98 -0.27
C ASN A 149 5.85 0.51 -0.74
N SER A 150 6.58 -0.34 -0.03
CA SER A 150 6.59 -1.80 -0.28
C SER A 150 5.19 -2.42 -0.20
N LEU A 151 4.37 -2.00 0.77
CA LEU A 151 2.97 -2.41 0.90
C LEU A 151 2.14 -2.02 -0.32
N ILE A 152 2.26 -0.76 -0.75
CA ILE A 152 1.51 -0.24 -1.90
C ILE A 152 1.96 -0.89 -3.20
N ASN A 153 3.27 -0.98 -3.44
CA ASN A 153 3.82 -1.63 -4.62
C ASN A 153 3.33 -3.06 -4.77
N TYR A 154 3.22 -3.80 -3.66
CA TYR A 154 2.62 -5.12 -3.67
C TYR A 154 1.14 -5.08 -4.10
N TYR A 155 0.30 -4.26 -3.48
CA TYR A 155 -1.14 -4.22 -3.79
C TYR A 155 -1.52 -3.49 -5.08
N ILE A 156 -0.59 -2.78 -5.73
CA ILE A 156 -0.74 -2.33 -7.11
C ILE A 156 -0.78 -3.52 -8.07
N SER A 157 -0.02 -4.58 -7.77
CA SER A 157 0.12 -5.75 -8.64
C SER A 157 -0.61 -7.00 -8.15
N ASN A 158 -1.06 -6.99 -6.89
CA ASN A 158 -1.81 -8.08 -6.27
C ASN A 158 -3.19 -7.63 -5.82
N TYR A 159 -4.17 -8.54 -5.92
CA TYR A 159 -5.51 -8.26 -5.47
C TYR A 159 -5.56 -8.07 -3.95
N LEU A 160 -6.02 -6.89 -3.53
CA LEU A 160 -6.46 -6.62 -2.18
C LEU A 160 -7.83 -7.25 -1.97
N VAL A 161 -7.96 -8.01 -0.89
CA VAL A 161 -9.23 -8.62 -0.50
C VAL A 161 -9.99 -7.67 0.41
N LEU A 162 -11.17 -7.23 -0.03
CA LEU A 162 -12.11 -6.46 0.77
C LEU A 162 -13.30 -7.33 1.18
N TYR A 163 -13.78 -7.14 2.41
CA TYR A 163 -14.96 -7.81 2.94
C TYR A 163 -16.04 -6.79 3.22
N SER A 164 -17.24 -7.00 2.66
CA SER A 164 -18.40 -6.14 2.88
C SER A 164 -19.66 -6.97 2.93
N ARG A 165 -20.40 -6.91 4.05
CA ARG A 165 -21.66 -7.63 4.25
C ARG A 165 -21.57 -9.14 3.94
N GLY A 166 -20.45 -9.78 4.32
CA GLY A 166 -20.21 -11.21 4.07
C GLY A 166 -19.75 -11.55 2.65
N VAL A 167 -19.72 -10.58 1.74
CA VAL A 167 -19.19 -10.77 0.38
C VAL A 167 -17.72 -10.40 0.35
N LYS A 168 -16.92 -11.25 -0.31
CA LYS A 168 -15.50 -11.04 -0.59
C LYS A 168 -15.34 -10.43 -1.98
N THR A 169 -14.71 -9.27 -2.06
CA THR A 169 -14.38 -8.58 -3.31
C THR A 169 -12.86 -8.51 -3.48
N LEU A 170 -12.39 -8.68 -4.72
CA LEU A 170 -10.98 -8.55 -5.09
C LEU A 170 -10.78 -7.21 -5.80
N THR A 171 -9.85 -6.42 -5.31
CA THR A 171 -9.62 -5.04 -5.77
C THR A 171 -8.13 -4.85 -6.08
N LEU A 172 -7.80 -4.30 -7.25
CA LEU A 172 -6.44 -3.83 -7.52
C LEU A 172 -6.31 -2.37 -7.13
N LEU A 173 -5.17 -1.98 -6.55
CA LEU A 173 -4.94 -0.59 -6.19
C LEU A 173 -4.53 0.23 -7.42
N LEU A 174 -5.29 1.27 -7.70
CA LEU A 174 -5.05 2.24 -8.78
C LEU A 174 -4.74 3.60 -8.14
N PRO A 175 -3.49 4.10 -8.26
CA PRO A 175 -3.11 5.38 -7.67
C PRO A 175 -4.03 6.50 -8.17
N TYR A 176 -4.53 7.32 -7.26
CA TYR A 176 -5.30 8.50 -7.62
C TYR A 176 -4.45 9.45 -8.46
N ARG A 177 -4.98 9.85 -9.62
CA ARG A 177 -4.42 10.90 -10.46
C ARG A 177 -5.43 12.02 -10.60
N GLU A 178 -4.97 13.25 -10.36
CA GLU A 178 -5.77 14.42 -10.69
C GLU A 178 -5.86 14.51 -12.21
N LYS A 179 -7.07 14.76 -12.73
CA LYS A 179 -7.19 15.09 -14.14
C LYS A 179 -6.65 16.50 -14.31
N THR A 180 -5.45 16.63 -14.86
CA THR A 180 -4.98 17.93 -15.35
C THR A 180 -5.97 18.36 -16.43
N ILE A 181 -6.69 19.45 -16.18
CA ILE A 181 -7.55 20.06 -17.19
C ILE A 181 -6.58 20.70 -18.18
N CYS A 182 -6.45 20.11 -19.37
CA CYS A 182 -5.79 20.72 -20.51
C CYS A 182 -6.72 21.70 -21.20
#